data_AF-A0A2D6F155-F1
#
_entry.id   AF-A0A2D6F155-F1
#
_cell.length_a   1.000
_cell.length_b   1.000
_cell.length_c   1.000
_cell.angle_alpha   90.00
_cell.angle_beta   90.00
_cell.angle_gamma   90.00
#
_symmetry.space_group_name_H-M   'P 1'
#
loop_
_entity.id
_entity.type
_entity.pdbx_description
1 polymer ?
#
loop_
_entity_poly.entity_id
_entity_poly.type
_entity_poly.pdbx_seq_one_letter_code
_entity_poly.pdbx_strand_id
1 'polypeptide(L)'
;MGDPNDTIYPEIVRWIKPKVKRSERRLPSDGELLTEEDAQKLMEAAEHPRNKAFVATLWESGARVGEIGSLKVKNVTFDKHGTVITVMGKTGSRKIRLVLSTPYLSTWLNNHALTTEPDAPLWTNLGPIRKHKAMSYSNIRKILQTVAKKAGLKKRCNPHLFRHSRATMLANHLTEFQMNQYFGWIQGSDMPSTYVHMSGREADKAILAMNGIETQEAKQQTTLQPIICPRCETINTPDAKHCNKCAGIVNLKHALDIEVEEMKQKTVRKEADDMMDLLMRDKEVQALLSEKISQLGGIKNRHTE
;
A
#
# COMPACT_ATOMS: atom_id res chain seq x y z
N MET A 1 -10.78 24.81 40.57
CA MET A 1 -9.35 24.57 40.26
C MET A 1 -9.04 25.36 39.01
N GLY A 2 -8.20 26.40 39.12
CA GLY A 2 -7.90 27.33 38.02
C GLY A 2 -6.98 26.71 36.96
N ASP A 3 -7.00 27.30 35.76
CA ASP A 3 -6.14 26.94 34.63
C ASP A 3 -4.65 26.99 35.05
N PRO A 4 -3.86 25.90 34.89
CA PRO A 4 -2.43 25.86 35.20
C PRO A 4 -1.58 26.90 34.46
N ASN A 5 -2.09 27.47 33.36
CA ASN A 5 -1.41 28.52 32.61
C ASN A 5 -1.60 29.93 33.18
N ASP A 6 -2.45 30.12 34.18
CA ASP A 6 -2.76 31.44 34.76
C ASP A 6 -1.90 31.78 35.98
N THR A 7 -0.78 31.05 36.15
CA THR A 7 0.17 31.28 37.24
C THR A 7 1.15 32.38 36.81
N ILE A 8 0.96 33.61 37.27
CA ILE A 8 1.89 34.72 37.04
C ILE A 8 3.20 34.40 37.77
N TYR A 9 4.19 33.88 37.04
CA TYR A 9 5.52 33.60 37.58
C TYR A 9 6.28 34.91 37.86
N PRO A 10 7.03 35.01 38.98
CA PRO A 10 7.87 36.18 39.29
C PRO A 10 8.87 36.51 38.18
N GLU A 11 9.21 37.79 38.01
CA GLU A 11 10.05 38.30 36.91
C GLU A 11 11.42 37.60 36.84
N ILE A 12 11.99 37.23 37.99
CA ILE A 12 13.27 36.50 38.13
C ILE A 12 13.25 35.08 37.55
N VAL A 13 12.09 34.44 37.43
CA VAL A 13 11.97 33.05 36.92
C VAL A 13 11.23 32.97 35.58
N ARG A 14 10.80 34.11 35.01
CA ARG A 14 10.03 34.15 33.74
C ARG A 14 10.81 33.63 32.52
N TRP A 15 12.15 33.62 32.59
CA TRP A 15 13.03 33.07 31.56
C TRP A 15 13.07 31.53 31.56
N ILE A 16 12.69 30.89 32.67
CA ILE A 16 12.58 29.44 32.78
C ILE A 16 11.29 29.01 32.08
N LYS A 17 11.40 28.59 30.83
CA LYS A 17 10.28 27.95 30.14
C LYS A 17 10.10 26.56 30.76
N PRO A 18 8.99 26.27 31.47
CA PRO A 18 8.75 24.92 31.97
C PRO A 18 8.81 23.97 30.78
N LYS A 19 9.66 22.93 30.89
CA LYS A 19 9.64 21.84 29.91
C LYS A 19 8.32 21.13 30.13
N VAL A 20 7.36 21.40 29.23
CA VAL A 20 6.12 20.64 29.05
C VAL A 20 6.40 19.18 29.34
N LYS A 21 5.68 18.59 30.30
CA LYS A 21 5.92 17.19 30.70
C LYS A 21 5.85 16.34 29.43
N ARG A 22 6.66 15.28 29.34
CA ARG A 22 6.62 14.38 28.17
C ARG A 22 5.21 13.87 27.87
N SER A 23 4.38 13.71 28.90
CA SER A 23 2.97 13.34 28.85
C SER A 23 2.05 14.38 28.19
N GLU A 24 2.46 15.64 28.12
CA GLU A 24 1.71 16.75 27.50
C GLU A 24 2.15 17.03 26.06
N ARG A 25 3.17 16.33 25.54
CA ARG A 25 3.45 16.36 24.09
C ARG A 25 2.30 15.67 23.37
N ARG A 26 1.36 16.47 22.88
CA ARG A 26 0.27 16.00 22.04
C ARG A 26 0.87 15.20 20.88
N LEU A 27 0.55 13.91 20.83
CA LEU A 27 0.66 13.14 19.61
C LEU A 27 -0.13 13.85 18.52
N PRO A 28 0.15 13.57 17.23
CA PRO A 28 -0.76 14.00 16.17
C PRO A 28 -2.17 13.58 16.58
N SER A 29 -3.12 14.51 16.56
CA SER A 29 -4.53 14.17 16.80
C SER A 29 -4.97 13.12 15.76
N ASP A 30 -6.00 12.33 16.06
CA ASP A 30 -6.41 11.22 15.18
C ASP A 30 -6.67 11.68 13.73
N GLY A 31 -7.11 12.93 13.53
CA GLY A 31 -7.28 13.54 12.20
C GLY A 31 -5.99 13.86 11.44
N GLU A 32 -4.84 13.94 12.12
CA GLU A 32 -3.52 14.16 11.53
C GLU A 32 -2.82 12.86 11.13
N LEU A 33 -3.23 11.72 11.70
CA LEU A 33 -2.67 10.40 11.36
C LEU A 33 -3.03 9.99 9.93
N LEU A 34 -2.16 9.21 9.30
CA LEU A 34 -2.41 8.62 7.99
C LEU A 34 -3.34 7.42 8.16
N THR A 35 -4.37 7.34 7.31
CA THR A 35 -5.26 6.18 7.24
C THR A 35 -4.76 5.15 6.23
N GLU A 36 -5.43 3.99 6.14
CA GLU A 36 -5.13 3.00 5.10
C GLU A 36 -5.37 3.58 3.69
N GLU A 37 -6.44 4.35 3.51
CA GLU A 37 -6.73 5.00 2.23
C GLU A 37 -5.66 6.03 1.86
N ASP A 38 -5.14 6.78 2.84
CA ASP A 38 -4.02 7.69 2.64
C ASP A 38 -2.76 6.93 2.19
N ALA A 39 -2.45 5.80 2.84
CA ALA A 39 -1.33 4.96 2.47
C ALA A 39 -1.49 4.36 1.07
N GLN A 40 -2.71 3.93 0.71
CA GLN A 40 -3.04 3.43 -0.62
C GLN A 40 -2.77 4.50 -1.70
N LYS A 41 -3.33 5.70 -1.51
CA LYS A 41 -3.11 6.83 -2.42
C LYS A 41 -1.63 7.17 -2.59
N LEU A 42 -0.85 7.09 -1.52
CA LEU A 42 0.60 7.31 -1.57
C LEU A 42 1.32 6.21 -2.39
N MET A 43 0.93 4.94 -2.25
CA MET A 43 1.50 3.83 -3.03
C MET A 43 1.12 3.93 -4.52
N GLU A 44 -0.11 4.34 -4.83
CA GLU A 44 -0.59 4.55 -6.20
C GLU A 44 0.11 5.74 -6.88
N ALA A 45 0.27 6.86 -6.15
CA ALA A 45 0.91 8.08 -6.67
C ALA A 45 2.43 7.98 -6.86
N ALA A 46 3.08 6.97 -6.27
CA ALA A 46 4.50 6.74 -6.44
C ALA A 46 4.79 6.07 -7.79
N GLU A 47 5.37 6.78 -8.75
CA GLU A 47 5.56 6.23 -10.12
C GLU A 47 6.56 5.09 -10.21
N HIS A 48 7.73 5.24 -9.58
CA HIS A 48 8.82 4.28 -9.72
C HIS A 48 8.68 3.09 -8.75
N PRO A 49 8.93 1.82 -9.17
CA PRO A 49 8.83 0.64 -8.30
C PRO A 49 9.56 0.76 -6.96
N ARG A 50 10.79 1.31 -6.97
CA ARG A 50 11.54 1.68 -5.75
C ARG A 50 10.72 2.52 -4.77
N ASN A 51 10.06 3.57 -5.26
CA ASN A 51 9.33 4.50 -4.40
C ASN A 51 8.05 3.84 -3.86
N LYS A 52 7.34 3.06 -4.69
CA LYS A 52 6.19 2.25 -4.25
C LYS A 52 6.59 1.31 -3.11
N ALA A 53 7.64 0.52 -3.34
CA ALA A 53 8.18 -0.41 -2.35
C ALA A 53 8.64 0.30 -1.06
N PHE A 54 9.28 1.46 -1.18
CA PHE A 54 9.72 2.25 -0.03
C PHE A 54 8.55 2.75 0.81
N VAL A 55 7.52 3.33 0.18
CA VAL A 55 6.33 3.83 0.87
C VAL A 55 5.56 2.69 1.53
N ALA A 56 5.33 1.59 0.82
CA ALA A 56 4.68 0.38 1.36
C ALA A 56 5.43 -0.15 2.59
N THR A 57 6.75 -0.30 2.47
CA THR A 57 7.61 -0.80 3.57
C THR A 57 7.57 0.15 4.76
N LEU A 58 7.61 1.46 4.54
CA LEU A 58 7.56 2.46 5.61
C LEU A 58 6.22 2.44 6.35
N TRP A 59 5.11 2.34 5.61
CA TRP A 59 3.76 2.22 6.14
C TRP A 59 3.58 0.96 6.98
N GLU A 60 3.90 -0.20 6.42
CA GLU A 60 3.62 -1.47 7.07
C GLU A 60 4.53 -1.75 8.26
N SER A 61 5.84 -1.46 8.12
CA SER A 61 6.81 -1.71 9.20
C SER A 61 6.67 -0.75 10.38
N GLY A 62 6.24 0.49 10.14
CA GLY A 62 6.29 1.57 11.13
C GLY A 62 7.68 1.78 11.75
N ALA A 63 8.74 1.28 11.11
CA ALA A 63 10.11 1.38 11.60
C ALA A 63 10.65 2.82 11.45
N ARG A 64 11.75 3.14 12.12
CA ARG A 64 12.34 4.46 11.97
C ARG A 64 12.91 4.59 10.56
N VAL A 65 12.80 5.78 9.98
CA VAL A 65 13.32 6.07 8.64
C VAL A 65 14.82 5.80 8.50
N GLY A 66 15.60 5.99 9.56
CA GLY A 66 17.02 5.64 9.56
C GLY A 66 17.23 4.13 9.42
N GLU A 67 16.41 3.32 10.12
CA GLU A 67 16.45 1.86 10.08
C GLU A 67 16.06 1.34 8.69
N ILE A 68 14.98 1.88 8.10
CA ILE A 68 14.53 1.51 6.75
C ILE A 68 15.49 2.01 5.68
N GLY A 69 15.92 3.27 5.77
CA GLY A 69 16.81 3.90 4.79
C GLY A 69 18.19 3.26 4.70
N SER A 70 18.66 2.62 5.78
CA SER A 70 19.94 1.90 5.82
C SER A 70 19.85 0.41 5.45
N LEU A 71 18.66 -0.10 5.09
CA LEU A 71 18.51 -1.49 4.69
C LEU A 71 19.40 -1.84 3.49
N LYS A 72 19.95 -3.05 3.52
CA LYS A 72 20.68 -3.67 2.42
C LYS A 72 19.88 -4.80 1.81
N VAL A 73 20.27 -5.26 0.61
CA VAL A 73 19.61 -6.39 -0.07
C VAL A 73 19.57 -7.63 0.83
N LYS A 74 20.66 -7.96 1.54
CA LYS A 74 20.72 -9.10 2.47
C LYS A 74 19.78 -9.03 3.66
N ASN A 75 19.24 -7.85 3.97
CA ASN A 75 18.31 -7.69 5.08
C ASN A 75 16.88 -8.11 4.72
N VAL A 76 16.62 -8.41 3.44
CA VAL A 76 15.30 -8.79 2.93
C VAL A 76 15.29 -10.28 2.62
N THR A 77 14.35 -11.00 3.22
CA THR A 77 14.15 -12.44 3.01
C THR A 77 12.70 -12.70 2.65
N PHE A 78 12.46 -13.44 1.56
CA PHE A 78 11.12 -13.85 1.14
C PHE A 78 10.83 -15.27 1.59
N ASP A 79 9.61 -15.52 2.04
CA ASP A 79 9.10 -16.85 2.32
C ASP A 79 7.65 -17.01 1.83
N LYS A 80 7.00 -18.12 2.17
CA LYS A 80 5.62 -18.43 1.76
C LYS A 80 4.59 -17.41 2.26
N HIS A 81 4.83 -16.77 3.38
CA HIS A 81 3.88 -15.87 4.06
C HIS A 81 4.19 -14.39 3.87
N GLY A 82 5.21 -14.06 3.07
CA GLY A 82 5.55 -12.69 2.70
C GLY A 82 7.03 -12.40 2.80
N THR A 83 7.36 -11.17 3.16
CA THR A 83 8.73 -10.70 3.33
C THR A 83 9.06 -10.49 4.80
N VAL A 84 10.24 -10.93 5.24
CA VAL A 84 10.81 -10.55 6.54
C VAL A 84 11.98 -9.63 6.29
N ILE A 85 11.93 -8.43 6.88
CA ILE A 85 13.06 -7.51 6.92
C ILE A 85 13.77 -7.56 8.27
N THR A 86 15.09 -7.54 8.27
CA THR A 86 15.89 -7.42 9.49
C THR A 86 16.40 -5.99 9.61
N VAL A 87 15.84 -5.23 10.56
CA VAL A 87 16.25 -3.84 10.82
C VAL A 87 17.19 -3.78 12.02
N MET A 88 18.17 -2.87 11.97
CA MET A 88 19.08 -2.61 13.09
C MET A 88 18.83 -1.21 13.64
N GLY A 89 18.47 -1.15 14.93
CA GLY A 89 18.23 0.10 15.64
C GLY A 89 19.10 0.23 16.88
N LYS A 90 18.86 1.30 17.66
CA LYS A 90 19.58 1.54 18.93
C LYS A 90 19.35 0.45 19.97
N THR A 91 18.19 -0.21 19.92
CA THR A 91 17.76 -1.26 20.84
C THR A 91 18.13 -2.67 20.36
N GLY A 92 18.95 -2.78 19.30
CA GLY A 92 19.36 -4.05 18.71
C GLY A 92 18.74 -4.31 17.34
N SER A 93 18.97 -5.52 16.84
CA SER A 93 18.37 -6.01 15.60
C SER A 93 17.01 -6.65 15.88
N ARG A 94 16.06 -6.46 14.95
CA ARG A 94 14.75 -7.12 15.02
C ARG A 94 14.25 -7.48 13.63
N LYS A 95 13.46 -8.55 13.57
CA LYS A 95 12.79 -9.00 12.35
C LYS A 95 11.37 -8.43 12.32
N ILE A 96 10.99 -7.84 11.18
CA ILE A 96 9.66 -7.31 10.94
C ILE A 96 9.07 -8.06 9.76
N ARG A 97 7.88 -8.64 9.98
CA ARG A 97 7.09 -9.31 8.94
C ARG A 97 6.31 -8.27 8.15
N LEU A 98 6.42 -8.35 6.83
CA LEU A 98 5.70 -7.54 5.86
C LEU A 98 4.93 -8.48 4.92
N VAL A 99 3.62 -8.32 4.83
CA VAL A 99 2.76 -9.07 3.92
C VAL A 99 2.32 -8.17 2.78
N LEU A 100 1.79 -6.97 3.09
CA LEU A 100 1.34 -5.97 2.12
C LEU A 100 2.49 -5.49 1.21
N SER A 101 3.67 -5.28 1.77
CA SER A 101 4.84 -4.77 1.05
C SER A 101 5.50 -5.82 0.15
N THR A 102 5.18 -7.10 0.33
CA THR A 102 5.80 -8.24 -0.38
C THR A 102 5.80 -8.06 -1.90
N PRO A 103 4.64 -7.87 -2.57
CA PRO A 103 4.61 -7.69 -4.02
C PRO A 103 5.44 -6.47 -4.47
N TYR A 104 5.35 -5.35 -3.77
CA TYR A 104 6.11 -4.14 -4.11
C TYR A 104 7.62 -4.34 -3.96
N LEU A 105 8.06 -5.00 -2.88
CA LEU A 105 9.46 -5.32 -2.64
C LEU A 105 10.00 -6.33 -3.65
N SER A 106 9.21 -7.34 -4.03
CA SER A 106 9.59 -8.31 -5.06
C SER A 106 9.78 -7.62 -6.42
N THR A 107 8.81 -6.79 -6.84
CA THR A 107 8.95 -6.00 -8.08
C THR A 107 10.16 -5.08 -8.05
N TRP A 108 10.43 -4.43 -6.92
CA TRP A 108 11.61 -3.58 -6.80
C TRP A 108 12.91 -4.37 -6.90
N LEU A 109 13.05 -5.48 -6.17
CA LEU A 109 14.26 -6.30 -6.17
C LEU A 109 14.53 -6.96 -7.54
N ASN A 110 13.48 -7.33 -8.28
CA ASN A 110 13.61 -7.82 -9.66
C ASN A 110 14.17 -6.75 -10.60
N ASN A 111 13.88 -5.47 -10.34
CA ASN A 111 14.34 -4.33 -11.14
C ASN A 111 15.61 -3.66 -10.58
N HIS A 112 16.13 -4.15 -9.45
CA HIS A 112 17.22 -3.52 -8.74
C HIS A 112 18.57 -3.94 -9.36
N ALA A 113 19.38 -2.95 -9.74
CA ALA A 113 20.60 -3.19 -10.53
C ALA A 113 21.70 -3.98 -9.81
N LEU A 114 21.69 -4.01 -8.47
CA LEU A 114 22.71 -4.66 -7.64
C LEU A 114 22.09 -5.73 -6.72
N THR A 115 21.07 -6.46 -7.20
CA THR A 115 20.37 -7.47 -6.38
C THR A 115 21.24 -8.67 -6.03
N THR A 116 22.26 -8.98 -6.84
CA THR A 116 23.23 -10.03 -6.56
C THR A 116 24.22 -9.66 -5.45
N GLU A 117 24.34 -8.36 -5.14
CA GLU A 117 25.27 -7.84 -4.14
C GLU A 117 24.60 -7.73 -2.76
N PRO A 118 24.88 -8.63 -1.80
CA PRO A 118 24.14 -8.68 -0.54
C PRO A 118 24.29 -7.40 0.30
N ASP A 119 25.44 -6.74 0.18
CA ASP A 119 25.76 -5.51 0.89
C ASP A 119 25.34 -4.21 0.19
N ALA A 120 24.76 -4.31 -1.01
CA ALA A 120 24.23 -3.15 -1.71
C ALA A 120 23.07 -2.51 -0.91
N PRO A 121 22.96 -1.18 -0.89
CA PRO A 121 21.80 -0.50 -0.30
C PRO A 121 20.52 -0.95 -0.99
N LEU A 122 19.49 -1.29 -0.24
CA LEU A 122 18.18 -1.64 -0.79
C LEU A 122 17.54 -0.44 -1.52
N TRP A 123 17.80 0.76 -1.00
CA TRP A 123 17.27 2.00 -1.56
C TRP A 123 18.39 2.84 -2.18
N THR A 124 18.50 2.78 -3.50
CA THR A 124 19.55 3.44 -4.26
C THR A 124 19.08 4.71 -4.96
N ASN A 125 20.00 5.65 -5.21
CA ASN A 125 19.71 6.79 -6.09
C ASN A 125 19.64 6.32 -7.55
N LEU A 126 18.60 6.77 -8.26
CA LEU A 126 18.34 6.43 -9.66
C LEU A 126 18.93 7.47 -10.64
N GLY A 127 19.16 8.69 -10.18
CA GLY A 127 19.72 9.77 -11.01
C GLY A 127 21.20 9.57 -11.33
N PRO A 128 21.76 10.41 -12.23
CA PRO A 128 23.16 10.31 -12.63
C PRO A 128 24.11 10.60 -11.47
N ILE A 129 23.72 11.49 -10.56
CA ILE A 129 24.51 11.85 -9.38
C ILE A 129 24.37 10.77 -8.31
N ARG A 130 25.50 10.20 -7.86
CA ARG A 130 25.58 9.15 -6.83
C ARG A 130 24.70 7.93 -7.15
N LYS A 131 24.60 7.58 -8.44
CA LYS A 131 23.86 6.41 -8.94
C LYS A 131 24.26 5.15 -8.16
N HIS A 132 23.29 4.31 -7.83
CA HIS A 132 23.46 3.06 -7.05
C HIS A 132 23.99 3.22 -5.61
N LYS A 133 24.31 4.44 -5.16
CA LYS A 133 24.62 4.70 -3.73
C LYS A 133 23.33 4.85 -2.93
N ALA A 134 23.44 4.64 -1.62
CA ALA A 134 22.32 4.79 -0.68
C ALA A 134 21.67 6.18 -0.79
N MET A 135 20.34 6.21 -0.65
CA MET A 135 19.61 7.48 -0.58
C MET A 135 19.94 8.23 0.71
N SER A 136 20.15 9.53 0.61
CA SER A 136 20.27 10.39 1.78
C SER A 136 18.90 10.59 2.45
N TYR A 137 18.90 10.96 3.73
CA TYR A 137 17.67 11.31 4.46
C TYR A 137 16.88 12.43 3.74
N SER A 138 17.59 13.43 3.20
CA SER A 138 16.98 14.52 2.45
C SER A 138 16.28 14.02 1.17
N ASN A 139 16.86 13.04 0.46
CA ASN A 139 16.23 12.43 -0.71
C ASN A 139 14.99 11.63 -0.33
N ILE A 140 15.06 10.87 0.76
CA ILE A 140 13.90 10.14 1.31
C ILE A 140 12.75 11.11 1.61
N ARG A 141 13.04 12.21 2.32
CA ARG A 141 12.02 13.23 2.65
C ARG A 141 11.43 13.88 1.40
N LYS A 142 12.26 14.19 0.40
CA LYS A 142 11.80 14.72 -0.90
C LYS A 142 10.88 13.74 -1.61
N ILE A 143 11.20 12.44 -1.63
CA ILE A 143 10.35 11.41 -2.24
C ILE A 143 8.97 11.41 -1.56
N LEU A 144 8.92 11.36 -0.23
CA LEU A 144 7.65 11.36 0.51
C LEU A 144 6.81 12.63 0.25
N GLN A 145 7.45 13.80 0.19
CA GLN A 145 6.77 15.06 -0.13
C GLN A 145 6.23 15.09 -1.56
N THR A 146 7.01 14.64 -2.53
CA THR A 146 6.58 14.58 -3.94
C THR A 146 5.41 13.61 -4.10
N VAL A 147 5.50 12.42 -3.50
CA VAL A 147 4.43 11.42 -3.55
C VAL A 147 3.16 11.94 -2.87
N ALA A 148 3.27 12.57 -1.70
CA ALA A 148 2.13 13.16 -1.00
C ALA A 148 1.46 14.28 -1.81
N LYS A 149 2.26 15.14 -2.46
CA LYS A 149 1.74 16.20 -3.33
C LYS A 149 0.98 15.61 -4.53
N LYS A 150 1.54 14.57 -5.17
CA LYS A 150 0.89 13.88 -6.29
C LYS A 150 -0.41 13.17 -5.87
N ALA A 151 -0.42 12.59 -4.69
CA ALA A 151 -1.59 11.94 -4.10
C ALA A 151 -2.68 12.94 -3.63
N GLY A 152 -2.42 14.26 -3.67
CA GLY A 152 -3.36 15.28 -3.21
C GLY A 152 -3.57 15.30 -1.69
N LEU A 153 -2.66 14.72 -0.91
CA LEU A 153 -2.78 14.68 0.54
C LEU A 153 -2.50 16.06 1.15
N LYS A 154 -3.48 16.58 1.91
CA LYS A 154 -3.33 17.82 2.70
C LYS A 154 -2.56 17.59 4.01
N LYS A 155 -2.50 16.35 4.49
CA LYS A 155 -1.80 15.96 5.73
C LYS A 155 -0.28 16.02 5.57
N ARG A 156 0.43 16.25 6.68
CA ARG A 156 1.91 16.31 6.69
C ARG A 156 2.54 14.93 6.47
N CYS A 157 2.95 14.61 5.25
CA CYS A 157 3.64 13.35 4.97
C CYS A 157 5.13 13.40 5.41
N ASN A 158 5.44 12.86 6.58
CA ASN A 158 6.81 12.70 7.08
C ASN A 158 7.01 11.31 7.71
N PRO A 159 8.25 10.79 7.79
CA PRO A 159 8.46 9.42 8.22
C PRO A 159 8.00 9.10 9.65
N HIS A 160 8.03 10.07 10.56
CA HIS A 160 7.53 9.86 11.92
C HIS A 160 6.02 9.68 11.94
N LEU A 161 5.28 10.37 11.04
CA LEU A 161 3.83 10.21 10.96
C LEU A 161 3.42 8.79 10.53
N PHE A 162 4.13 8.17 9.58
CA PHE A 162 3.91 6.76 9.23
C PHE A 162 4.04 5.85 10.45
N ARG A 163 5.08 6.06 11.25
CA ARG A 163 5.30 5.29 12.48
C ARG A 163 4.19 5.51 13.50
N HIS A 164 3.79 6.76 13.75
CA HIS A 164 2.70 7.07 14.68
C HIS A 164 1.40 6.41 14.23
N SER A 165 1.06 6.56 12.95
CA SER A 165 -0.16 5.99 12.37
C SER A 165 -0.17 4.47 12.49
N ARG A 166 0.94 3.81 12.12
CA ARG A 166 1.06 2.35 12.24
C ARG A 166 1.03 1.88 13.69
N ALA A 167 1.62 2.64 14.62
CA ALA A 167 1.59 2.31 16.04
C ALA A 167 0.20 2.44 16.64
N THR A 168 -0.55 3.50 16.31
CA THR A 168 -1.95 3.66 16.72
C THR A 168 -2.81 2.52 16.20
N MET A 169 -2.67 2.16 14.92
CA MET A 169 -3.43 1.05 14.33
C MET A 169 -3.09 -0.30 14.99
N LEU A 170 -1.81 -0.61 15.16
CA LEU A 170 -1.40 -1.87 15.76
C LEU A 170 -1.68 -1.94 17.27
N ALA A 171 -1.87 -0.81 17.96
CA ALA A 171 -2.24 -0.81 19.37
C ALA A 171 -3.59 -1.51 19.63
N ASN A 172 -4.49 -1.53 18.63
CA ASN A 172 -5.75 -2.28 18.68
C ASN A 172 -5.59 -3.80 18.58
N HIS A 173 -4.48 -4.28 18.03
CA HIS A 173 -4.29 -5.70 17.70
C HIS A 173 -3.15 -6.37 18.45
N LEU A 174 -2.19 -5.59 18.96
CA LEU A 174 -0.99 -6.08 19.63
C LEU A 174 -0.97 -5.65 21.09
N THR A 175 -0.53 -6.53 21.97
CA THR A 175 -0.19 -6.21 23.37
C THR A 175 0.99 -5.22 23.46
N GLU A 176 1.16 -4.54 24.59
CA GLU A 176 2.29 -3.62 24.78
C GLU A 176 3.65 -4.31 24.60
N PHE A 177 3.78 -5.55 25.09
CA PHE A 177 4.98 -6.36 24.90
C PHE A 177 5.27 -6.61 23.41
N GLN A 178 4.25 -7.00 22.64
CA GLN A 178 4.37 -7.22 21.19
C GLN A 178 4.69 -5.91 20.45
N MET A 179 4.09 -4.79 20.85
CA MET A 179 4.43 -3.48 20.30
C MET A 179 5.88 -3.11 20.57
N ASN A 180 6.40 -3.34 21.79
CA ASN A 180 7.80 -3.10 22.10
C ASN A 180 8.73 -3.92 21.19
N GLN A 181 8.43 -5.20 20.97
CA GLN A 181 9.18 -6.05 20.05
C GLN A 181 9.11 -5.53 18.60
N TYR A 182 7.90 -5.22 18.11
CA TYR A 182 7.68 -4.81 16.73
C TYR A 182 8.34 -3.46 16.40
N PHE A 183 8.14 -2.47 17.27
CA PHE A 183 8.62 -1.10 17.08
C PHE A 183 10.05 -0.89 17.59
N GLY A 184 10.64 -1.87 18.27
CA GLY A 184 11.98 -1.78 18.86
C GLY A 184 12.04 -0.77 19.99
N TRP A 185 11.03 -0.76 20.86
CA TRP A 185 11.05 -0.02 22.12
C TRP A 185 11.62 -0.92 23.23
N ILE A 186 12.13 -0.28 24.29
CA ILE A 186 12.64 -1.00 25.46
C ILE A 186 11.44 -1.65 26.16
N GLN A 187 11.60 -2.91 26.58
CA GLN A 187 10.56 -3.60 27.34
C GLN A 187 10.29 -2.89 28.67
N GLY A 188 9.01 -2.65 28.98
CA GLY A 188 8.61 -1.85 30.14
C GLY A 188 8.70 -0.33 29.95
N SER A 189 8.94 0.16 28.73
CA SER A 189 8.83 1.59 28.42
C SER A 189 7.37 2.03 28.35
N ASP A 190 7.07 3.28 28.75
CA ASP A 190 5.73 3.91 28.60
C ASP A 190 5.32 4.24 27.14
N MET A 191 6.22 3.97 26.18
CA MET A 191 5.99 4.29 24.76
C MET A 191 4.77 3.59 24.13
N PRO A 192 4.48 2.29 24.40
CA PRO A 192 3.27 1.64 23.91
C PRO A 192 2.00 2.25 24.48
N SER A 193 1.97 2.51 25.80
CA SER A 193 0.77 2.97 26.52
C SER A 193 0.22 4.26 25.92
N THR A 194 1.11 5.13 25.47
CA THR A 194 0.82 6.34 24.68
C THR A 194 -0.14 6.10 23.50
N TYR A 195 -0.06 4.95 22.83
CA TYR A 195 -0.93 4.56 21.71
C TYR A 195 -2.11 3.68 22.16
N VAL A 196 -1.93 2.84 23.17
CA VAL A 196 -3.01 1.99 23.72
C VAL A 196 -4.15 2.83 24.27
N HIS A 197 -3.84 3.94 24.95
CA HIS A 197 -4.86 4.86 25.45
C HIS A 197 -5.70 5.49 24.34
N MET A 198 -5.09 5.81 23.18
CA MET A 198 -5.81 6.38 22.03
C MET A 198 -6.64 5.33 21.29
N SER A 199 -6.16 4.09 21.27
CA SER A 199 -6.77 3.02 20.51
C SER A 199 -8.03 2.46 21.19
N GLY A 200 -8.28 2.84 22.45
CA GLY A 200 -9.51 2.45 23.14
C GLY A 200 -9.62 0.93 23.27
N ARG A 201 -8.55 0.26 23.74
CA ARG A 201 -8.69 -1.11 24.25
C ARG A 201 -9.61 -1.08 25.46
N GLU A 202 -10.90 -1.10 25.19
CA GLU A 202 -11.92 -1.27 26.19
C GLU A 202 -11.71 -2.66 26.77
N ALA A 203 -11.26 -2.71 28.03
CA ALA A 203 -11.21 -3.96 28.80
C ALA A 203 -12.57 -4.68 28.70
N ASP A 204 -13.65 -3.90 28.62
CA ASP A 204 -15.01 -4.33 28.39
C ASP A 204 -15.15 -5.17 27.11
N LYS A 205 -14.55 -4.81 25.98
CA LYS A 205 -14.59 -5.64 24.76
C LYS A 205 -13.92 -7.00 24.96
N ALA A 206 -12.77 -7.02 25.63
CA ALA A 206 -12.07 -8.26 25.93
C ALA A 206 -12.88 -9.14 26.90
N ILE A 207 -13.53 -8.55 27.90
CA ILE A 207 -14.41 -9.22 28.85
C ILE A 207 -15.67 -9.73 28.15
N LEU A 208 -16.32 -8.93 27.31
CA LEU A 208 -17.50 -9.31 26.53
C LEU A 208 -17.17 -10.49 25.59
N ALA A 209 -16.02 -10.44 24.91
CA ALA A 209 -15.54 -11.56 24.09
C ALA A 209 -15.28 -12.84 24.91
N MET A 210 -14.66 -12.74 26.10
CA MET A 210 -14.48 -13.89 27.00
C MET A 210 -15.82 -14.51 27.45
N ASN A 211 -16.86 -13.69 27.57
CA ASN A 211 -18.21 -14.13 27.94
C ASN A 211 -19.08 -14.50 26.73
N GLY A 212 -18.52 -14.59 25.52
CA GLY A 212 -19.23 -14.99 24.31
C GLY A 212 -20.20 -13.93 23.77
N ILE A 213 -20.11 -12.69 24.25
CA ILE A 213 -20.91 -11.57 23.77
C ILE A 213 -20.11 -10.86 22.68
N GLU A 214 -20.39 -11.19 21.41
CA GLU A 214 -19.82 -10.46 20.29
C GLU A 214 -20.51 -9.09 20.17
N THR A 215 -19.80 -8.02 20.51
CA THR A 215 -20.21 -6.67 20.11
C THR A 215 -20.17 -6.61 18.59
N GLN A 216 -21.32 -6.35 17.95
CA GLN A 216 -21.41 -6.07 16.51
C GLN A 216 -20.79 -4.71 16.20
N GLU A 217 -19.47 -4.60 16.33
CA GLU A 217 -18.76 -3.50 15.70
C GLU A 217 -18.65 -3.83 14.21
N ALA A 218 -19.01 -2.86 13.36
CA ALA A 218 -18.66 -2.91 11.97
C ALA A 218 -17.14 -3.11 11.91
N LYS A 219 -16.68 -4.33 11.64
CA LYS A 219 -15.28 -4.62 11.35
C LYS A 219 -14.91 -3.58 10.30
N GLN A 220 -14.11 -2.58 10.68
CA GLN A 220 -13.55 -1.64 9.72
C GLN A 220 -12.83 -2.51 8.70
N GLN A 221 -13.43 -2.66 7.52
CA GLN A 221 -12.89 -3.49 6.46
C GLN A 221 -11.55 -2.86 6.13
N THR A 222 -10.49 -3.57 6.49
CA THR A 222 -9.11 -3.19 6.18
C THR A 222 -9.06 -3.09 4.65
N THR A 223 -8.92 -1.87 4.11
CA THR A 223 -8.97 -1.64 2.66
C THR A 223 -7.70 -2.13 1.98
N LEU A 224 -6.61 -2.26 2.74
CA LEU A 224 -5.28 -2.63 2.27
C LEU A 224 -4.91 -4.10 2.55
N GLN A 225 -5.81 -5.04 2.28
CA GLN A 225 -5.45 -6.47 2.37
C GLN A 225 -4.83 -6.98 1.05
N PRO A 226 -3.68 -7.66 1.11
CA PRO A 226 -3.08 -8.25 -0.09
C PRO A 226 -3.90 -9.45 -0.57
N ILE A 227 -3.98 -9.63 -1.89
CA ILE A 227 -4.75 -10.72 -2.52
C ILE A 227 -3.83 -11.91 -2.76
N ILE A 228 -4.16 -13.06 -2.16
CA ILE A 228 -3.45 -14.32 -2.41
C ILE A 228 -4.04 -14.97 -3.66
N CYS A 229 -3.19 -15.26 -4.66
CA CYS A 229 -3.64 -15.91 -5.89
C CYS A 229 -4.14 -17.34 -5.60
N PRO A 230 -5.38 -17.70 -5.97
CA PRO A 230 -5.91 -19.05 -5.72
C PRO A 230 -5.22 -20.13 -6.57
N ARG A 231 -4.53 -19.75 -7.65
CA ARG A 231 -3.86 -20.67 -8.57
C ARG A 231 -2.42 -21.00 -8.18
N CYS A 232 -1.64 -20.01 -7.74
CA CYS A 232 -0.20 -20.16 -7.50
C CYS A 232 0.26 -19.63 -6.14
N GLU A 233 -0.68 -19.31 -5.24
CA GLU A 233 -0.47 -18.84 -3.86
C GLU A 233 0.40 -17.57 -3.74
N THR A 234 0.64 -16.87 -4.85
CA THR A 234 1.49 -15.67 -4.83
C THR A 234 0.70 -14.50 -4.24
N ILE A 235 1.38 -13.73 -3.37
CA ILE A 235 0.83 -12.53 -2.75
C ILE A 235 0.89 -11.38 -3.76
N ASN A 236 -0.27 -10.80 -4.08
CA ASN A 236 -0.41 -9.68 -4.99
C ASN A 236 -0.82 -8.41 -4.24
N THR A 237 -0.67 -7.26 -4.90
CA THR A 237 -1.09 -5.97 -4.34
C THR A 237 -2.62 -5.93 -4.17
N PRO A 238 -3.17 -5.11 -3.26
CA PRO A 238 -4.61 -5.01 -3.05
C PRO A 238 -5.41 -4.58 -4.30
N ASP A 239 -4.77 -3.79 -5.17
CA ASP A 239 -5.31 -3.28 -6.44
C ASP A 239 -5.04 -4.22 -7.64
N ALA A 240 -4.39 -5.37 -7.43
CA ALA A 240 -4.02 -6.26 -8.52
C ALA A 240 -5.24 -6.86 -9.22
N LYS A 241 -5.36 -6.60 -10.52
CA LYS A 241 -6.34 -7.25 -11.40
C LYS A 241 -5.92 -8.68 -11.77
N HIS A 242 -4.62 -8.85 -12.02
CA HIS A 242 -3.99 -10.09 -12.44
C HIS A 242 -2.86 -10.47 -11.48
N CYS A 243 -2.58 -11.76 -11.37
CA CYS A 243 -1.45 -12.25 -10.61
C CYS A 243 -0.13 -11.88 -11.31
N ASN A 244 0.81 -11.31 -10.55
CA ASN A 244 2.13 -10.95 -11.04
C ASN A 244 3.00 -12.14 -11.50
N LYS A 245 2.69 -13.37 -11.07
CA LYS A 245 3.46 -14.59 -11.38
C LYS A 245 2.82 -15.43 -12.49
N CYS A 246 1.55 -15.76 -12.36
CA CYS A 246 0.87 -16.69 -13.30
C CYS A 246 -0.10 -15.99 -14.26
N ALA A 247 -0.19 -14.65 -14.23
CA ALA A 247 -1.10 -13.83 -15.04
C ALA A 247 -2.60 -14.16 -14.90
N GLY A 248 -2.99 -15.01 -13.95
CA GLY A 248 -4.40 -15.33 -13.70
C GLY A 248 -5.16 -14.16 -13.10
N ILE A 249 -6.46 -14.02 -13.42
CA ILE A 249 -7.32 -13.00 -12.81
C ILE A 249 -7.47 -13.32 -11.32
N VAL A 250 -7.16 -12.35 -10.46
CA VAL A 250 -7.24 -12.49 -8.98
C VAL A 250 -8.31 -11.61 -8.37
N ASN A 251 -8.82 -10.63 -9.12
CA ASN A 251 -9.83 -9.70 -8.65
C ASN A 251 -11.20 -10.10 -9.21
N LEU A 252 -12.13 -10.47 -8.32
CA LEU A 252 -13.47 -10.91 -8.70
C LEU A 252 -14.25 -9.82 -9.46
N LYS A 253 -14.16 -8.56 -9.01
CA LYS A 253 -14.83 -7.45 -9.69
C LYS A 253 -14.33 -7.31 -11.12
N HIS A 254 -13.02 -7.42 -11.33
CA HIS A 254 -12.46 -7.35 -12.67
C HIS A 254 -12.89 -8.53 -13.55
N ALA A 255 -13.00 -9.74 -13.00
CA ALA A 255 -13.50 -10.90 -13.72
C ALA A 255 -14.94 -10.66 -14.20
N LEU A 256 -15.81 -10.17 -13.32
CA LEU A 256 -17.20 -9.81 -13.64
C LEU A 256 -17.28 -8.70 -14.70
N ASP A 257 -16.44 -7.67 -14.59
CA ASP A 257 -16.41 -6.58 -15.58
C ASP A 257 -16.06 -7.10 -16.99
N ILE A 258 -15.13 -8.07 -17.09
CA ILE A 258 -14.79 -8.71 -18.37
C ILE A 258 -15.98 -9.50 -18.92
N GLU A 259 -16.64 -10.31 -18.10
CA GLU A 259 -17.81 -11.09 -18.51
C GLU A 259 -18.96 -10.20 -18.99
N VAL A 260 -19.23 -9.10 -18.27
CA VAL A 260 -20.23 -8.10 -18.66
C VAL A 260 -19.88 -7.48 -20.01
N GLU A 261 -18.61 -7.12 -20.23
CA GLU A 261 -18.18 -6.52 -21.49
C GLU A 261 -18.23 -7.50 -22.66
N GLU A 262 -17.89 -8.77 -22.43
CA GLU A 262 -18.06 -9.85 -23.42
C GLU A 262 -19.53 -10.06 -23.78
N MET A 263 -20.43 -10.03 -22.80
CA MET A 263 -21.87 -10.13 -23.04
C MET A 263 -22.38 -8.96 -23.90
N LYS A 264 -21.96 -7.72 -23.60
CA LYS A 264 -22.30 -6.55 -24.41
C LYS A 264 -21.78 -6.67 -25.85
N GLN A 265 -20.55 -7.15 -26.02
CA GLN A 265 -20.00 -7.34 -27.38
C GLN A 265 -20.79 -8.40 -28.15
N LYS A 266 -21.22 -9.48 -27.49
CA LYS A 266 -22.08 -10.50 -28.11
C LYS A 266 -23.43 -9.94 -28.52
N THR A 267 -24.07 -9.11 -27.68
CA THR A 267 -25.35 -8.47 -28.04
C THR A 267 -25.19 -7.51 -29.21
N VAL A 268 -24.15 -6.66 -29.21
CA VAL A 268 -23.87 -5.74 -30.32
C VAL A 268 -23.60 -6.49 -31.63
N ARG A 269 -22.82 -7.58 -31.59
CA ARG A 269 -22.60 -8.42 -32.78
C ARG A 269 -23.89 -9.03 -33.29
N LYS A 270 -24.72 -9.56 -32.39
CA LYS A 270 -26.01 -10.13 -32.76
C LYS A 270 -26.94 -9.08 -33.39
N GLU A 271 -27.02 -7.88 -32.83
CA GLU A 271 -27.80 -6.77 -33.41
C GLU A 271 -27.27 -6.37 -34.79
N ALA A 272 -25.95 -6.35 -34.98
CA ALA A 272 -25.34 -6.08 -36.28
C ALA A 272 -25.65 -7.19 -37.31
N ASP A 273 -25.59 -8.46 -36.89
CA ASP A 273 -25.95 -9.61 -37.74
C ASP A 273 -27.43 -9.57 -38.12
N ASP A 274 -28.32 -9.32 -37.16
CA ASP A 274 -29.78 -9.19 -37.38
C ASP A 274 -30.09 -8.02 -38.34
N MET A 275 -29.38 -6.90 -38.21
CA MET A 275 -29.50 -5.74 -39.09
C MET A 275 -28.95 -6.03 -40.49
N MET A 276 -27.85 -6.77 -40.60
CA MET A 276 -27.28 -7.21 -41.88
C MET A 276 -28.25 -8.16 -42.59
N ASP A 277 -28.88 -9.09 -41.87
CA ASP A 277 -29.89 -10.00 -42.41
C ASP A 277 -31.11 -9.25 -42.97
N LEU A 278 -31.55 -8.18 -42.30
CA LEU A 278 -32.62 -7.32 -42.80
C LEU A 278 -32.22 -6.58 -44.08
N LEU A 279 -31.01 -6.01 -44.11
CA LEU A 279 -30.47 -5.34 -45.30
C LEU A 279 -30.33 -6.30 -46.48
N MET A 280 -29.92 -7.54 -46.23
CA MET A 280 -29.80 -8.59 -47.25
C MET A 280 -31.14 -9.07 -47.81
N ARG A 281 -32.28 -8.74 -47.19
CA ARG A 281 -33.61 -9.02 -47.77
C ARG A 281 -34.08 -7.94 -48.74
N ASP A 282 -33.46 -6.77 -48.73
CA ASP A 282 -33.76 -5.69 -49.65
C ASP A 282 -33.11 -5.95 -51.02
N LYS A 283 -33.94 -5.92 -52.08
CA LYS A 283 -33.49 -6.19 -53.45
C LYS A 283 -32.55 -5.11 -53.99
N GLU A 284 -32.70 -3.86 -53.59
CA GLU A 284 -31.81 -2.77 -54.03
C GLU A 284 -30.41 -2.95 -53.43
N VAL A 285 -30.36 -3.31 -52.14
CA VAL A 285 -29.10 -3.56 -51.43
C VAL A 285 -28.38 -4.79 -52.00
N GLN A 286 -29.11 -5.88 -52.30
CA GLN A 286 -28.54 -7.06 -52.96
C GLN A 286 -27.94 -6.74 -54.34
N ALA A 287 -28.65 -5.96 -55.16
CA ALA A 287 -28.17 -5.57 -56.48
C ALA A 287 -26.87 -4.77 -56.38
N LEU A 288 -26.83 -3.79 -55.47
CA LEU A 288 -25.67 -2.92 -55.25
C LEU A 288 -24.46 -3.68 -54.67
N LEU A 289 -24.70 -4.63 -53.76
CA LEU A 289 -23.67 -5.55 -53.25
C LEU A 289 -23.12 -6.46 -54.36
N SER A 290 -23.98 -7.02 -55.21
CA SER A 290 -23.55 -7.90 -56.31
C SER A 290 -22.66 -7.16 -57.34
N GLU A 291 -22.99 -5.89 -57.62
CA GLU A 291 -22.18 -5.02 -58.47
C GLU A 291 -20.83 -4.72 -57.84
N LYS A 292 -20.80 -4.39 -56.55
CA LYS A 292 -19.56 -4.08 -55.81
C LYS A 292 -18.67 -5.30 -55.60
N ILE A 293 -19.23 -6.48 -55.33
CA ILE A 293 -18.50 -7.75 -55.24
C ILE A 293 -17.87 -8.10 -56.60
N SER A 294 -18.58 -7.81 -57.70
CA SER A 294 -18.03 -7.98 -59.05
C SER A 294 -16.88 -7.01 -59.34
N GLN A 295 -16.96 -5.76 -58.87
CA GLN A 295 -15.88 -4.76 -58.98
C GLN A 295 -14.66 -5.10 -58.11
N LEU A 296 -14.85 -5.72 -56.95
CA LEU A 296 -13.78 -6.09 -56.02
C LEU A 296 -13.09 -7.42 -56.35
N GLY A 297 -13.54 -8.12 -57.39
CA GLY A 297 -12.98 -9.40 -57.82
C GLY A 297 -13.45 -10.53 -56.92
N GLY A 298 -14.57 -11.17 -57.29
CA GLY A 298 -15.11 -12.32 -56.58
C GLY A 298 -14.05 -13.39 -56.29
N ILE A 299 -14.14 -14.00 -55.10
CA ILE A 299 -13.29 -15.10 -54.64
C ILE A 299 -13.30 -16.20 -55.71
N LYS A 300 -12.27 -16.25 -56.55
CA LYS A 300 -12.02 -17.39 -57.45
C LYS A 300 -11.63 -18.57 -56.57
N ASN A 301 -12.49 -19.60 -56.56
CA ASN A 301 -12.20 -20.91 -56.01
C ASN A 301 -10.84 -21.41 -56.52
N ARG A 302 -9.86 -21.51 -55.64
CA ARG A 302 -8.61 -22.25 -55.88
C ARG A 302 -8.82 -23.70 -55.44
N HIS A 303 -9.60 -24.45 -56.22
CA HIS A 303 -9.59 -25.90 -56.19
C HIS A 303 -9.79 -26.44 -57.61
N THR A 304 -8.68 -26.60 -58.33
CA THR A 304 -8.40 -27.71 -59.24
C THR A 304 -6.96 -27.56 -59.73
N GLU A 305 -6.23 -28.68 -59.70
CA GLU A 305 -4.83 -28.96 -60.08
C GLU A 305 -3.79 -28.84 -58.95
#